data_AF-A0A1I7I9Q1-F1
#
_entry.id   AF-A0A1I7I9Q1-F1
#
_cell.length_a   1.000
_cell.length_b   1.000
_cell.length_c   1.000
_cell.angle_alpha   90.00
_cell.angle_beta   90.00
_cell.angle_gamma   90.00
#
_symmetry.space_group_name_H-M   'P 1'
#
loop_
_entity.id
_entity.type
_entity.pdbx_description
1 polymer ?
#
loop_
_entity_poly.entity_id
_entity_poly.type
_entity_poly.pdbx_seq_one_letter_code
_entity_poly.pdbx_strand_id
1 'polypeptide(L)' 'DLSPGYAGVENPLYTRKSGVHLMLGDAKESLSEMLGWLK' A
#
# COMPACT_ATOMS: atom_id res chain seq x y z
N ASP A 1 0.28 6.70 5.74
CA ASP A 1 -0.07 5.52 4.92
C ASP A 1 -0.90 4.47 5.66
N LEU A 2 -0.52 4.02 6.86
CA LEU A 2 -1.25 2.95 7.58
C LEU A 2 -2.38 3.44 8.49
N SER A 3 -2.72 4.73 8.42
CA SER A 3 -3.78 5.30 9.23
C SER A 3 -5.16 4.81 8.77
N PRO A 4 -6.15 4.76 9.66
CA PRO A 4 -7.53 4.50 9.28
C PRO A 4 -8.04 5.46 8.20
N GLY A 5 -8.86 4.94 7.30
CA GLY A 5 -9.60 5.75 6.34
C GLY A 5 -10.77 6.46 7.00
N TYR A 6 -11.73 6.90 6.18
CA TYR A 6 -12.91 7.66 6.64
C TYR A 6 -13.69 6.97 7.77
N ALA A 7 -13.79 5.64 7.75
CA ALA A 7 -14.50 4.87 8.77
C ALA A 7 -13.81 4.87 10.14
N GLY A 8 -12.57 5.34 10.25
CA GLY A 8 -11.84 5.45 11.52
C GLY A 8 -11.44 4.12 12.16
N VAL A 9 -11.52 3.01 11.41
CA VAL A 9 -11.15 1.66 11.88
C VAL A 9 -9.83 1.19 11.29
N GLU A 10 -9.06 0.47 12.11
CA GLU A 10 -7.82 -0.19 11.70
C GLU A 10 -8.06 -1.26 10.64
N ASN A 11 -7.14 -1.41 9.69
CA ASN A 11 -7.19 -2.44 8.66
C ASN A 11 -6.29 -3.64 9.05
N PRO A 12 -6.86 -4.83 9.32
CA PRO A 12 -6.08 -6.02 9.69
C PRO A 12 -5.06 -6.47 8.64
N LEU A 13 -5.19 -6.02 7.38
CA LEU A 13 -4.24 -6.34 6.32
C LEU A 13 -2.88 -5.68 6.51
N TYR A 14 -2.81 -4.55 7.23
CA TYR A 14 -1.56 -3.81 7.41
C TYR A 14 -0.55 -4.53 8.32
N THR A 15 -1.02 -5.43 9.18
CA THR A 15 -0.18 -6.18 10.15
C THR A 15 -0.06 -7.67 9.81
N ARG A 16 -0.65 -8.10 8.68
CA ARG A 16 -0.62 -9.49 8.26
C ARG A 16 0.81 -9.90 7.87
N LYS A 17 1.29 -11.01 8.43
CA LYS A 17 2.68 -11.47 8.26
C LYS A 17 3.00 -12.08 6.88
N SER A 18 2.00 -12.55 6.14
CA SER A 18 2.19 -13.24 4.86
C SER A 18 1.01 -13.07 3.91
N GLY A 19 1.25 -13.26 2.61
CA GLY A 19 0.24 -13.16 1.56
C GLY A 19 -0.20 -11.73 1.23
N VAL A 20 0.43 -10.72 1.82
CA VAL A 20 0.20 -9.30 1.55
C VAL A 20 1.56 -8.60 1.55
N HIS A 21 1.79 -7.77 0.55
CA HIS A 21 2.91 -6.83 0.50
C HIS A 21 2.34 -5.41 0.47
N LEU A 22 2.95 -4.53 1.26
CA LEU A 22 2.58 -3.11 1.32
C LEU A 22 3.65 -2.31 0.59
N MET A 23 3.23 -1.53 -0.40
CA MET A 23 4.06 -0.50 -1.04
C MET A 23 3.59 0.85 -0.49
N LEU A 24 4.41 1.46 0.35
CA LEU A 24 4.12 2.72 1.03
C LEU A 24 4.73 3.89 0.22
N GLY A 25 4.09 5.05 0.27
CA GLY A 25 4.49 6.23 -0.50
C GLY A 25 3.33 6.85 -1.29
N ASP A 26 3.68 7.87 -2.08
CA ASP A 26 2.73 8.53 -2.96
C ASP A 26 2.26 7.58 -4.08
N ALA A 27 0.95 7.61 -4.37
CA ALA A 27 0.33 6.69 -5.32
C ALA A 27 0.80 6.93 -6.77
N LYS A 28 1.05 8.18 -7.15
CA LYS A 28 1.49 8.53 -8.51
C LYS A 28 2.93 8.09 -8.73
N GLU A 29 3.79 8.29 -7.75
CA GLU A 29 5.18 7.82 -7.80
C GLU A 29 5.26 6.29 -7.86
N SER A 30 4.54 5.62 -6.95
CA SER A 30 4.52 4.15 -6.87
C SER A 30 4.05 3.51 -8.19
N LEU A 31 2.99 4.05 -8.79
CA LEU A 31 2.50 3.56 -10.09
C LEU A 31 3.53 3.75 -11.20
N SER A 32 4.21 4.90 -11.22
CA SER A 32 5.22 5.21 -12.23
C SER A 32 6.41 4.26 -12.13
N GLU A 33 6.83 3.91 -10.92
CA GLU A 33 7.88 2.93 -10.65
C GLU A 33 7.48 1.53 -11.12
N MET A 34 6.28 1.06 -10.77
CA MET A 34 5.78 -0.26 -11.17
C MET A 34 5.71 -0.43 -12.69
N LEU A 35 5.27 0.61 -13.41
CA LEU A 35 5.27 0.61 -14.87
C LEU A 35 6.69 0.57 -15.46
N GLY A 36 7.69 1.09 -14.74
CA GLY A 36 9.09 1.00 -15.10
C GLY A 36 9.64 -0.43 -15.04
N TRP A 37 9.17 -1.26 -14.09
CA TRP A 37 9.63 -2.65 -13.93
C TRP A 37 9.16 -3.60 -15.04
N LEU A 38 8.10 -3.24 -15.76
CA LEU A 38 7.50 -4.07 -16.81
C LEU A 38 8.11 -3.84 -18.20
N LYS A 39 9.02 -2.87 -18.33
CA LYS A 39 9.74 -2.56 -19.57
C LYS A 39 10.99 -3.42 -19.69
#